data_AF-A0A2V2SI64-F1
#
_entry.id   AF-A0A2V2SI64-F1
#
_cell.length_a   1.000
_cell.length_b   1.000
_cell.length_c   1.000
_cell.angle_alpha   90.00
_cell.angle_beta   90.00
_cell.angle_gamma   90.00
#
_symmetry.space_group_name_H-M   'P 1'
#
loop_
_entity.id
_entity.type
_entity.pdbx_description
1 polymer ?
#
loop_
_entity_poly.entity_id
_entity_poly.type
_entity_poly.pdbx_seq_one_letter_code
_entity_poly.pdbx_strand_id
1 'polypeptide(L)'
;MKTTPEPLDDASALAELSERGMIETSHSELARRWGWSRFRVARKLKDWAAAGLITRSSTRGGQRTVINVLVLQNAPAQPRSGGAQVALRWCSPLRLGAALMAAIGLAVAYYGVRINAWYGSSLGRTSEAAALLAGLSAVGDLVALTSPTVAQVLWRHRRRFEAAIGGLLWVVTSGVAVLAAVGFAAVNIADSTAGRDQAASARGVLVDRLAGLQAQRRAIGELRPVRVLEAELQAAQATAAAVWRVTAGCLDITRAHSAEACSPVIRARELVATAQTRDRIDAEMDELAARLAASPAVTVADPQAQTAAEMLSWLTGRPVLAHDIGLTRLLGMTLLPQMAGLVLLMASALWQIGRMECQAS
;
A
#
# COMPACT_ATOMS: atom_id res chain seq x y z
N MET A 1 -9.02 -7.42 -78.37
CA MET A 1 -8.94 -7.14 -76.92
C MET A 1 -8.14 -8.25 -76.27
N LYS A 2 -7.00 -7.96 -75.64
CA LYS A 2 -6.29 -8.93 -74.79
C LYS A 2 -7.01 -8.97 -73.45
N THR A 3 -7.74 -10.05 -73.17
CA THR A 3 -8.31 -10.30 -71.85
C THR A 3 -7.15 -10.55 -70.88
N THR A 4 -6.89 -9.60 -69.99
CA THR A 4 -5.93 -9.80 -68.90
C THR A 4 -6.54 -10.85 -67.96
N PRO A 5 -5.85 -11.97 -67.67
CA PRO A 5 -6.37 -12.96 -66.75
C PRO A 5 -6.51 -12.35 -65.36
N GLU A 6 -7.62 -12.66 -64.70
CA GLU A 6 -7.88 -12.26 -63.33
C GLU A 6 -6.80 -12.85 -62.39
N PRO A 7 -6.27 -12.10 -61.42
CA PRO A 7 -5.24 -12.62 -60.52
C PRO A 7 -5.75 -13.81 -59.70
N LEU A 8 -4.94 -14.87 -59.60
CA LEU A 8 -5.28 -16.02 -58.73
C LEU A 8 -5.37 -15.57 -57.27
N ASP A 9 -6.29 -16.14 -56.49
CA ASP A 9 -6.25 -16.01 -55.04
C ASP A 9 -5.14 -16.90 -54.42
N ASP A 10 -4.87 -16.69 -53.13
CA ASP A 10 -3.78 -17.39 -52.45
C ASP A 10 -4.02 -18.91 -52.36
N ALA A 11 -5.27 -19.35 -52.21
CA ALA A 11 -5.63 -20.76 -52.07
C ALA A 11 -5.46 -21.51 -53.40
N SER A 12 -5.90 -20.89 -54.50
CA SER A 12 -5.76 -21.41 -55.86
C SER A 12 -4.29 -21.47 -56.28
N ALA A 13 -3.49 -20.47 -55.95
CA ALA A 13 -2.06 -20.47 -56.24
C ALA A 13 -1.32 -21.60 -55.49
N LEU A 14 -1.69 -21.87 -54.23
CA LEU A 14 -1.13 -23.00 -53.47
C LEU A 14 -1.62 -24.36 -54.02
N ALA A 15 -2.90 -24.47 -54.36
CA ALA A 15 -3.46 -25.68 -54.98
C ALA A 15 -2.75 -26.02 -56.29
N GLU A 16 -2.49 -25.02 -57.13
CA GLU A 16 -1.77 -25.17 -58.39
C GLU A 16 -0.32 -25.65 -58.19
N LEU A 17 0.38 -25.17 -57.16
CA LEU A 17 1.70 -25.71 -56.80
C LEU A 17 1.57 -27.17 -56.35
N SER A 18 0.54 -27.49 -55.55
CA SER A 18 0.35 -28.84 -54.99
C SER A 18 0.05 -29.90 -56.04
N GLU A 19 -0.70 -29.53 -57.09
CA GLU A 19 -1.05 -30.42 -58.20
C GLU A 19 0.18 -30.84 -59.01
N ARG A 20 1.17 -29.96 -59.10
CA ARG A 20 2.40 -30.20 -59.89
C ARG A 20 3.53 -30.85 -59.09
N GLY A 21 3.42 -30.93 -57.76
CA GLY A 21 4.42 -31.52 -56.88
C GLY A 21 5.72 -30.72 -56.81
N MET A 22 6.74 -31.14 -57.58
CA MET A 22 8.04 -30.47 -57.64
C MET A 22 8.16 -29.61 -58.90
N ILE A 23 8.25 -28.29 -58.74
CA ILE A 23 8.43 -27.35 -59.84
C ILE A 23 9.75 -26.60 -59.66
N GLU A 24 10.60 -26.61 -60.69
CA GLU A 24 11.72 -25.68 -60.81
C GLU A 24 11.29 -24.45 -61.63
N THR A 25 11.12 -23.30 -60.98
CA THR A 25 10.65 -22.07 -61.64
C THR A 25 11.27 -20.82 -61.02
N SER A 26 11.07 -19.66 -61.66
CA SER A 26 11.50 -18.36 -61.14
C SER A 26 10.33 -17.58 -60.55
N HIS A 27 10.57 -16.71 -59.57
CA HIS A 27 9.53 -15.83 -59.02
C HIS A 27 8.86 -14.97 -60.11
N SER A 28 9.60 -14.59 -61.15
CA SER A 28 9.11 -13.81 -62.28
C SER A 28 8.08 -14.57 -63.13
N GLU A 29 8.25 -15.88 -63.24
CA GLU A 29 7.38 -16.75 -64.01
C GLU A 29 6.10 -17.06 -63.27
N LEU A 30 6.19 -17.39 -61.97
CA LEU A 30 5.03 -17.52 -61.09
C LEU A 30 4.22 -16.21 -61.00
N ALA A 31 4.90 -15.06 -60.91
CA ALA A 31 4.25 -13.74 -60.90
C ALA A 31 3.40 -13.50 -62.16
N ARG A 32 3.94 -13.80 -63.35
CA ARG A 32 3.17 -13.69 -64.60
C ARG A 32 2.00 -14.66 -64.63
N ARG A 33 2.19 -15.88 -64.13
CA ARG A 33 1.19 -16.94 -64.18
C ARG A 33 0.01 -16.69 -63.24
N TRP A 34 0.27 -16.21 -62.03
CA TRP A 34 -0.76 -15.92 -61.04
C TRP A 34 -1.32 -14.50 -61.13
N GLY A 35 -0.81 -13.66 -62.03
CA GLY A 35 -1.16 -12.24 -62.08
C GLY A 35 -0.71 -11.46 -60.83
N TRP A 36 0.35 -11.92 -60.16
CA TRP A 36 0.88 -11.31 -58.94
C TRP A 36 2.13 -10.45 -59.20
N SER A 37 2.45 -9.54 -58.28
CA SER A 37 3.77 -8.90 -58.27
C SER A 37 4.85 -9.89 -57.79
N ARG A 38 6.09 -9.75 -58.29
CA ARG A 38 7.23 -10.60 -57.87
C ARG A 38 7.45 -10.57 -56.35
N PHE A 39 7.21 -9.43 -55.72
CA PHE A 39 7.33 -9.27 -54.26
C PHE A 39 6.27 -10.08 -53.50
N ARG A 40 5.01 -10.09 -53.98
CA ARG A 40 3.93 -10.90 -53.38
C ARG A 40 4.25 -12.38 -53.45
N VAL A 41 4.73 -12.87 -54.60
CA VAL A 41 5.16 -14.27 -54.79
C VAL A 41 6.27 -14.63 -53.80
N ALA A 42 7.33 -13.82 -53.72
CA ALA A 42 8.46 -14.08 -52.82
C ALA A 42 8.03 -14.14 -51.34
N ARG A 43 7.14 -13.24 -50.92
CA ARG A 43 6.58 -13.21 -49.57
C ARG A 43 5.71 -14.44 -49.29
N LYS A 44 4.75 -14.76 -50.18
CA LYS A 44 3.85 -15.91 -49.99
C LYS A 44 4.59 -17.25 -49.97
N LEU A 45 5.57 -17.44 -50.85
CA LEU A 45 6.42 -18.64 -50.80
C LEU A 45 7.23 -18.73 -49.49
N LYS A 46 7.65 -17.61 -48.90
CA LYS A 46 8.31 -17.61 -47.59
C LYS A 46 7.33 -17.97 -46.47
N ASP A 47 6.14 -17.39 -46.48
CA ASP A 47 5.10 -17.64 -45.49
C ASP A 47 4.64 -19.11 -45.53
N TRP A 48 4.42 -19.66 -46.72
CA TRP A 48 4.07 -21.08 -46.90
C TRP A 48 5.20 -22.03 -46.51
N ALA A 49 6.46 -21.67 -46.74
CA ALA A 49 7.59 -22.45 -46.28
C ALA A 49 7.69 -22.45 -44.75
N ALA A 50 7.47 -21.30 -44.10
CA ALA A 50 7.45 -21.18 -42.64
C ALA A 50 6.28 -21.96 -42.01
N ALA A 51 5.15 -22.05 -42.70
CA ALA A 51 3.99 -22.86 -42.31
C ALA A 51 4.16 -24.37 -42.60
N GLY A 52 5.27 -24.78 -43.21
CA GLY A 52 5.52 -26.18 -43.57
C GLY A 52 4.68 -26.70 -44.74
N LEU A 53 4.03 -25.81 -45.51
CA LEU A 53 3.20 -26.18 -46.65
C LEU A 53 4.03 -26.51 -47.90
N ILE A 54 5.21 -25.89 -48.02
CA ILE A 54 6.16 -26.14 -49.12
C ILE A 54 7.59 -26.22 -48.57
N THR A 55 8.46 -26.93 -49.28
CA THR A 55 9.92 -26.83 -49.11
C THR A 55 10.52 -26.11 -50.29
N ARG A 56 11.58 -25.33 -50.03
CA ARG A 56 12.18 -24.43 -51.01
C ARG A 56 13.68 -24.61 -51.03
N SER A 57 14.26 -24.96 -52.18
CA SER A 57 15.71 -24.97 -52.37
C SER A 57 16.08 -24.03 -53.52
N SER A 58 17.18 -23.28 -53.34
CA SER A 58 17.72 -22.42 -54.39
C SER A 58 18.78 -23.21 -55.16
N THR A 59 18.72 -23.17 -56.49
CA THR A 59 19.79 -23.75 -57.31
C THR A 59 21.04 -22.87 -57.26
N ARG A 60 22.22 -23.48 -57.49
CA ARG A 60 23.54 -22.82 -57.51
C ARG A 60 23.53 -21.77 -58.63
N GLY A 61 23.36 -20.50 -58.27
CA GLY A 61 23.19 -19.38 -59.22
C GLY A 61 21.99 -18.48 -58.92
N GLY A 62 21.12 -18.83 -57.96
CA GLY A 62 20.10 -17.94 -57.39
C GLY A 62 18.93 -17.55 -58.31
N GLN A 63 18.94 -17.97 -59.58
CA GLN A 63 17.91 -17.58 -60.55
C GLN A 63 16.66 -18.47 -60.56
N ARG A 64 16.77 -19.71 -60.08
CA ARG A 64 15.66 -20.67 -60.03
C ARG A 64 15.46 -21.21 -58.63
N THR A 65 14.20 -21.37 -58.27
CA THR A 65 13.77 -21.91 -57.00
C THR A 65 13.04 -23.22 -57.27
N VAL A 66 13.54 -24.30 -56.67
CA VAL A 66 12.83 -25.58 -56.66
C VAL A 66 11.85 -25.52 -55.49
N ILE A 67 10.56 -25.59 -55.81
CA ILE A 67 9.47 -25.62 -54.85
C ILE A 67 8.94 -27.04 -54.87
N ASN A 68 9.02 -27.73 -53.72
CA ASN A 68 8.42 -29.03 -53.54
C ASN A 68 7.27 -28.90 -52.55
N VAL A 69 6.05 -29.08 -53.03
CA VAL A 69 4.87 -29.01 -52.16
C VAL A 69 4.79 -30.30 -51.38
N LEU A 70 4.79 -30.17 -50.05
CA LEU A 70 4.45 -31.26 -49.16
C LEU A 70 2.94 -31.45 -49.30
N VAL A 71 2.54 -32.27 -50.27
CA VAL A 71 1.16 -32.74 -50.34
C VAL A 71 0.92 -33.47 -49.02
N LEU A 72 0.11 -32.87 -48.15
CA LEU A 72 -0.61 -33.58 -47.09
C LEU A 72 -1.53 -34.57 -47.82
N GLN A 73 -0.95 -35.64 -48.36
CA GLN A 73 -1.70 -36.72 -48.97
C GLN A 73 -2.56 -37.29 -47.86
N ASN A 74 -3.87 -37.10 -48.02
CA ASN A 74 -4.91 -37.84 -47.31
C ASN A 74 -4.54 -39.33 -47.33
N ALA A 75 -3.97 -39.81 -46.24
CA ALA A 75 -3.70 -41.21 -46.05
C ALA A 75 -5.03 -41.94 -45.87
N PRO A 76 -5.30 -43.01 -46.63
CA PRO A 76 -6.44 -43.87 -46.36
C PRO A 76 -6.28 -44.50 -44.98
N ALA A 77 -7.40 -44.62 -44.26
CA ALA A 77 -7.47 -45.12 -42.91
C ALA A 77 -6.68 -46.44 -42.73
N GLN A 78 -5.58 -46.37 -41.97
CA GLN A 78 -5.03 -47.52 -41.25
C GLN A 78 -4.96 -47.19 -39.75
N PRO A 79 -5.47 -48.06 -38.87
CA PRO A 79 -5.38 -47.89 -37.44
C PRO A 79 -4.06 -48.50 -36.97
N ARG A 80 -3.10 -47.67 -36.51
CA ARG A 80 -2.12 -48.05 -35.48
C ARG A 80 -1.16 -46.91 -35.14
N SER A 81 -1.21 -46.54 -33.85
CA SER A 81 -0.07 -46.24 -32.96
C SER A 81 1.03 -45.32 -33.50
N GLY A 82 1.08 -44.10 -32.98
CA GLY A 82 2.25 -43.24 -33.17
C GLY A 82 1.99 -41.74 -33.13
N GLY A 83 0.79 -41.31 -32.71
CA GLY A 83 0.55 -39.93 -32.36
C GLY A 83 1.44 -39.54 -31.19
N ALA A 84 2.66 -39.10 -31.48
CA ALA A 84 3.37 -38.13 -30.69
C ALA A 84 2.53 -36.85 -30.70
N GLN A 85 1.39 -36.89 -30.00
CA GLN A 85 0.85 -35.70 -29.40
C GLN A 85 2.01 -35.14 -28.61
N VAL A 86 2.53 -34.00 -29.05
CA VAL A 86 3.28 -33.09 -28.20
C VAL A 86 2.28 -32.67 -27.13
N ALA A 87 2.02 -33.57 -26.20
CA ALA A 87 1.47 -33.26 -24.93
C ALA A 87 2.53 -32.33 -24.35
N LEU A 88 2.30 -31.02 -24.47
CA LEU A 88 2.74 -30.04 -23.49
C LEU A 88 2.19 -30.55 -22.16
N ARG A 89 2.87 -31.55 -21.60
CA ARG A 89 2.50 -32.20 -20.36
C ARG A 89 2.60 -31.12 -19.31
N TRP A 90 1.51 -30.97 -18.60
CA TRP A 90 1.17 -29.94 -17.62
C TRP A 90 2.04 -30.09 -16.36
N CYS A 91 3.35 -30.10 -16.54
CA CYS A 91 4.37 -30.01 -15.51
C CYS A 91 4.54 -28.57 -14.98
N SER A 92 3.86 -27.60 -15.58
CA SER A 92 3.99 -26.18 -15.27
C SER A 92 3.26 -25.69 -14.00
N PRO A 93 2.06 -26.16 -13.61
CA PRO A 93 1.30 -25.45 -12.58
C PRO A 93 1.90 -25.62 -11.18
N LEU A 94 2.35 -26.83 -10.81
CA LEU A 94 2.99 -27.07 -9.49
C LEU A 94 4.34 -26.35 -9.36
N ARG A 95 5.14 -26.34 -10.43
CA ARG A 95 6.43 -25.63 -10.43
C ARG A 95 6.26 -24.12 -10.40
N LEU A 96 5.25 -23.60 -11.11
CA LEU A 96 4.88 -22.19 -11.07
C LEU A 96 4.40 -21.80 -9.66
N GLY A 97 3.53 -22.61 -9.05
CA GLY A 97 3.06 -22.40 -7.68
C GLY A 97 4.21 -22.42 -6.67
N ALA A 98 5.14 -23.37 -6.77
CA ALA A 98 6.33 -23.43 -5.94
C ALA A 98 7.24 -22.20 -6.13
N ALA A 99 7.46 -21.75 -7.37
CA ALA A 99 8.25 -20.55 -7.65
C ALA A 99 7.58 -19.28 -7.07
N LEU A 100 6.26 -19.15 -7.18
CA LEU A 100 5.51 -18.05 -6.60
C LEU A 100 5.59 -18.05 -5.07
N MET A 101 5.41 -19.21 -4.43
CA MET A 101 5.58 -19.34 -2.98
C MET A 101 7.00 -19.00 -2.53
N ALA A 102 8.02 -19.45 -3.28
CA ALA A 102 9.41 -19.11 -2.99
C ALA A 102 9.64 -17.60 -3.08
N ALA A 103 9.11 -16.93 -4.11
CA ALA A 103 9.21 -15.48 -4.26
C ALA A 103 8.53 -14.73 -3.10
N ILE A 104 7.34 -15.16 -2.68
CA ILE A 104 6.64 -14.59 -1.52
C ILE A 104 7.45 -14.81 -0.24
N GLY A 105 7.96 -16.02 -0.02
CA GLY A 105 8.81 -16.33 1.13
C GLY A 105 10.07 -15.48 1.20
N LEU A 106 10.75 -15.26 0.07
CA LEU A 106 11.93 -14.39 -0.02
C LEU A 106 11.58 -12.93 0.24
N ALA A 107 10.45 -12.44 -0.28
CA ALA A 107 10.00 -11.07 -0.02
C ALA A 107 9.70 -10.85 1.48
N VAL A 108 9.00 -11.79 2.12
CA VAL A 108 8.73 -11.75 3.56
C VAL A 108 10.03 -11.82 4.37
N ALA A 109 10.96 -12.70 3.99
CA ALA A 109 12.27 -12.81 4.62
C ALA A 109 13.06 -11.50 4.54
N TYR A 110 13.06 -10.84 3.38
CA TYR A 110 13.74 -9.57 3.17
C TYR A 110 13.25 -8.50 4.16
N TYR A 111 11.94 -8.33 4.31
CA TYR A 111 11.39 -7.38 5.26
C TYR A 111 11.68 -7.77 6.72
N GLY A 112 11.59 -9.06 7.06
CA GLY A 112 11.96 -9.58 8.38
C GLY A 112 13.39 -9.23 8.79
N VAL A 113 14.35 -9.59 7.92
CA VAL A 113 15.78 -9.30 8.11
C VAL A 113 16.00 -7.80 8.29
N ARG A 114 15.35 -6.96 7.47
CA ARG A 114 15.50 -5.52 7.53
C ARG A 114 14.95 -4.92 8.83
N ILE A 115 13.76 -5.36 9.26
CA ILE A 115 13.11 -4.91 10.50
C ILE A 115 14.00 -5.22 11.71
N ASN A 116 14.46 -6.46 11.80
CA ASN A 116 15.25 -6.92 12.93
C ASN A 116 16.65 -6.32 12.93
N ALA A 117 17.31 -6.19 11.77
CA ALA A 117 18.59 -5.49 11.66
C ALA A 117 18.48 -4.02 12.07
N TRP A 118 17.41 -3.33 11.68
CA TRP A 118 17.15 -1.95 12.12
C TRP A 118 16.96 -1.90 13.65
N TYR A 119 16.18 -2.82 14.22
CA TYR A 119 15.96 -2.86 15.67
C TYR A 119 17.27 -3.15 16.41
N GLY A 120 18.05 -4.13 15.96
CA GLY A 120 19.39 -4.39 16.49
C GLY A 120 20.28 -3.15 16.44
N SER A 121 20.28 -2.42 15.32
CA SER A 121 20.99 -1.14 15.18
C SER A 121 20.55 -0.11 16.23
N SER A 122 19.25 -0.02 16.50
CA SER A 122 18.69 0.97 17.44
C SER A 122 19.12 0.77 18.90
N LEU A 123 19.58 -0.43 19.26
CA LEU A 123 20.08 -0.76 20.60
C LEU A 123 21.53 -0.31 20.84
N GLY A 124 22.28 -0.03 19.77
CA GLY A 124 23.66 0.44 19.85
C GLY A 124 23.75 1.91 20.24
N ARG A 125 24.50 2.22 21.31
CA ARG A 125 24.79 3.62 21.69
C ARG A 125 25.89 4.27 20.86
N THR A 126 26.71 3.46 20.19
CA THR A 126 27.76 3.89 19.25
C THR A 126 27.48 3.31 17.88
N SER A 127 28.02 3.92 16.83
CA SER A 127 27.89 3.43 15.44
C SER A 127 28.42 2.01 15.27
N GLU A 128 29.53 1.69 15.94
CA GLU A 128 30.12 0.34 15.93
C GLU A 128 29.21 -0.69 16.61
N ALA A 129 28.72 -0.40 17.82
CA ALA A 129 27.80 -1.30 18.53
C ALA A 129 26.50 -1.51 17.73
N ALA A 130 25.97 -0.45 17.12
CA ALA A 130 24.80 -0.50 16.26
C ALA A 130 25.01 -1.43 15.05
N ALA A 131 26.14 -1.28 14.34
CA ALA A 131 26.47 -2.14 13.20
C ALA A 131 26.63 -3.62 13.61
N LEU A 132 27.28 -3.89 14.74
CA LEU A 132 27.45 -5.26 15.26
C LEU A 132 26.11 -5.91 15.63
N LEU A 133 25.24 -5.20 16.34
CA LEU A 133 23.93 -5.70 16.72
C LEU A 133 23.00 -5.89 15.51
N ALA A 134 23.05 -4.97 14.54
CA ALA A 134 22.32 -5.12 13.27
C ALA A 134 22.78 -6.36 12.49
N GLY A 135 24.10 -6.55 12.37
CA GLY A 135 24.69 -7.70 11.69
C GLY A 135 24.36 -9.02 12.39
N LEU A 136 24.45 -9.07 13.72
CA LEU A 136 24.08 -10.23 14.51
C LEU A 136 22.60 -10.59 14.33
N SER A 137 21.72 -9.58 14.33
CA SER A 137 20.30 -9.79 14.11
C SER A 137 20.01 -10.34 12.71
N ALA A 138 20.65 -9.78 11.67
CA ALA A 138 20.50 -10.26 10.30
C ALA A 138 20.98 -11.71 10.14
N VAL A 139 22.10 -12.08 10.76
CA VAL A 139 22.60 -13.46 10.77
C VAL A 139 21.62 -14.40 11.47
N GLY A 140 21.06 -13.99 12.62
CA GLY A 140 20.03 -14.75 13.33
C GLY A 140 18.83 -15.06 12.43
N ASP A 141 18.36 -14.08 11.66
CA ASP A 141 17.24 -14.27 10.72
C ASP A 141 17.59 -15.20 9.55
N LEU A 142 18.81 -15.14 9.01
CA LEU A 142 19.25 -16.08 7.96
C LEU A 142 19.30 -17.52 8.48
N VAL A 143 19.69 -17.70 9.74
CA VAL A 143 19.63 -19.01 10.41
C VAL A 143 18.18 -19.46 10.56
N ALA A 144 17.27 -18.60 11.05
CA ALA A 144 15.84 -18.92 11.14
C ALA A 144 15.22 -19.25 9.77
N LEU A 145 15.65 -18.56 8.71
CA LEU A 145 15.15 -18.77 7.35
C LEU A 145 15.55 -20.14 6.78
N THR A 146 16.79 -20.56 7.01
CA THR A 146 17.36 -21.76 6.37
C THR A 146 17.17 -23.04 7.20
N SER A 147 17.08 -22.91 8.53
CA SER A 147 17.02 -24.06 9.46
C SER A 147 15.87 -25.04 9.21
N PRO A 148 14.62 -24.61 8.90
CA PRO A 148 13.52 -25.55 8.63
C PRO A 148 13.80 -26.47 7.44
N THR A 149 14.40 -25.92 6.37
CA THR A 149 14.76 -26.67 5.16
C THR A 149 15.87 -27.68 5.44
N VAL A 150 16.92 -27.25 6.16
CA VAL A 150 18.02 -28.14 6.56
C VAL A 150 17.51 -29.26 7.48
N ALA A 151 16.68 -28.92 8.47
CA ALA A 151 16.09 -29.89 9.38
C ALA A 151 15.24 -30.94 8.65
N GLN A 152 14.44 -30.53 7.66
CA GLN A 152 13.65 -31.46 6.85
C GLN A 152 14.54 -32.41 6.04
N VAL A 153 15.60 -31.90 5.42
CA VAL A 153 16.54 -32.73 4.64
C VAL A 153 17.20 -33.77 5.56
N LEU A 154 17.73 -33.35 6.71
CA LEU A 154 18.34 -34.25 7.69
C LEU A 154 17.35 -35.30 8.22
N TRP A 155 16.10 -34.88 8.45
CA TRP A 155 15.02 -35.77 8.86
C TRP A 155 14.76 -36.86 7.82
N ARG A 156 14.71 -36.52 6.52
CA ARG A 156 14.53 -37.50 5.43
C ARG A 156 15.70 -38.47 5.30
N HIS A 157 16.92 -38.01 5.56
CA HIS A 157 18.12 -38.86 5.61
C HIS A 157 18.28 -39.67 6.91
N ARG A 158 17.24 -39.74 7.76
CA ARG A 158 17.23 -40.45 9.05
C ARG A 158 18.26 -39.93 10.07
N ARG A 159 18.83 -38.75 9.86
CA ARG A 159 19.71 -38.03 10.81
C ARG A 159 18.88 -37.24 11.82
N ARG A 160 18.18 -37.97 12.70
CA ARG A 160 17.14 -37.42 13.59
C ARG A 160 17.71 -36.44 14.62
N PHE A 161 18.89 -36.71 15.15
CA PHE A 161 19.51 -35.86 16.16
C PHE A 161 19.91 -34.51 15.58
N GLU A 162 20.55 -34.51 14.41
CA GLU A 162 20.95 -33.28 13.72
C GLU A 162 19.74 -32.49 13.22
N ALA A 163 18.69 -33.18 12.78
CA ALA A 163 17.40 -32.53 12.48
C ALA A 163 16.78 -31.87 13.72
N ALA A 164 16.88 -32.51 14.89
CA ALA A 164 16.41 -31.93 16.16
C ALA A 164 17.22 -30.69 16.55
N ILE A 165 18.55 -30.69 16.36
CA ILE A 165 19.39 -29.50 16.55
C ILE A 165 18.96 -28.37 15.61
N GLY A 166 18.73 -28.65 14.32
CA GLY A 166 18.25 -27.66 13.37
C GLY A 166 16.88 -27.09 13.74
N GLY A 167 15.97 -27.95 14.21
CA GLY A 167 14.66 -27.53 14.73
C GLY A 167 14.77 -26.65 15.97
N LEU A 168 15.63 -27.00 16.92
CA LEU A 168 15.87 -26.19 18.13
C LEU A 168 16.47 -24.83 17.77
N LEU A 169 17.47 -24.81 16.88
CA LEU A 169 18.10 -23.58 16.42
C LEU A 169 17.08 -22.66 15.74
N TRP A 170 16.18 -23.23 14.94
CA TRP A 170 15.06 -22.49 14.35
C TRP A 170 14.15 -21.87 15.43
N VAL A 171 13.75 -22.64 16.44
CA VAL A 171 12.89 -22.13 17.53
C VAL A 171 13.56 -20.97 18.27
N VAL A 172 14.84 -21.13 18.65
CA VAL A 172 15.58 -20.10 19.40
C VAL A 172 15.75 -18.82 18.57
N THR A 173 16.23 -18.94 17.33
CA THR A 173 16.43 -17.77 16.46
C THR A 173 15.13 -17.08 16.08
N SER A 174 14.05 -17.84 15.83
CA SER A 174 12.72 -17.28 15.60
C SER A 174 12.19 -16.57 16.84
N GLY A 175 12.42 -17.10 18.04
CA GLY A 175 12.02 -16.46 19.29
C GLY A 175 12.69 -15.09 19.48
N VAL A 176 14.00 -15.01 19.23
CA VAL A 176 14.75 -13.75 19.25
C VAL A 176 14.24 -12.78 18.18
N ALA A 177 14.00 -13.28 16.96
CA ALA A 177 13.49 -12.49 15.84
C ALA A 177 12.07 -11.94 16.11
N VAL A 178 11.19 -12.72 16.77
CA VAL A 178 9.88 -12.23 17.24
C VAL A 178 10.05 -11.14 18.27
N LEU A 179 10.93 -11.30 19.25
CA LEU A 179 11.16 -10.28 20.28
C LEU A 179 11.69 -8.98 19.68
N ALA A 180 12.60 -9.07 18.70
CA ALA A 180 13.10 -7.93 17.96
C ALA A 180 11.98 -7.23 17.16
N ALA A 181 11.15 -8.00 16.45
CA ALA A 181 10.00 -7.46 15.73
C ALA A 181 8.97 -6.81 16.67
N VAL A 182 8.73 -7.39 17.86
CA VAL A 182 7.87 -6.81 18.90
C VAL A 182 8.44 -5.47 19.35
N GLY A 183 9.75 -5.39 19.62
CA GLY A 183 10.41 -4.13 19.97
C GLY A 183 10.31 -3.08 18.87
N PHE A 184 10.56 -3.47 17.61
CA PHE A 184 10.38 -2.60 16.44
C PHE A 184 8.97 -2.03 16.36
N ALA A 185 7.98 -2.91 16.39
CA ALA A 185 6.59 -2.54 16.23
C ALA A 185 6.10 -1.73 17.45
N ALA A 186 6.52 -2.08 18.67
CA ALA A 186 6.21 -1.33 19.87
C ALA A 186 6.70 0.12 19.78
N VAL A 187 7.96 0.36 19.40
CA VAL A 187 8.51 1.72 19.28
C VAL A 187 7.76 2.52 18.21
N ASN A 188 7.61 1.97 17.00
CA ASN A 188 7.01 2.71 15.89
C ASN A 188 5.49 2.92 16.06
N ILE A 189 4.77 1.93 16.59
CA ILE A 189 3.34 2.07 16.87
C ILE A 189 3.14 3.02 18.06
N ALA A 190 3.91 2.89 19.13
CA ALA A 190 3.80 3.78 20.28
C ALA A 190 4.09 5.23 19.90
N ASP A 191 5.16 5.52 19.15
CA ASP A 191 5.51 6.89 18.75
C ASP A 191 4.42 7.50 17.86
N SER A 192 3.90 6.76 16.89
CA SER A 192 2.83 7.25 16.02
C SER A 192 1.50 7.45 16.76
N THR A 193 1.20 6.57 17.72
CA THR A 193 -0.02 6.66 18.54
C THR A 193 0.10 7.81 19.55
N ALA A 194 1.26 7.96 20.20
CA ALA A 194 1.54 9.04 21.14
C ALA A 194 1.50 10.42 20.46
N GLY A 195 2.06 10.55 19.25
CA GLY A 195 1.98 11.80 18.49
C GLY A 195 0.54 12.20 18.14
N ARG A 196 -0.30 11.21 17.78
CA ARG A 196 -1.74 11.44 17.53
C ARG A 196 -2.51 11.75 18.81
N ASP A 197 -2.19 11.07 19.90
CA ASP A 197 -2.78 11.31 21.21
C ASP A 197 -2.48 12.71 21.74
N GLN A 198 -1.22 13.16 21.58
CA GLN A 198 -0.82 14.53 21.89
C GLN A 198 -1.58 15.54 21.03
N ALA A 199 -1.73 15.28 19.73
CA ALA A 199 -2.49 16.15 18.83
C ALA A 199 -3.99 16.21 19.19
N ALA A 200 -4.60 15.06 19.51
CA ALA A 200 -5.99 14.98 19.93
C ALA A 200 -6.21 15.68 21.28
N SER A 201 -5.31 15.49 22.24
CA SER A 201 -5.36 16.15 23.56
C SER A 201 -5.19 17.67 23.44
N ALA A 202 -4.22 18.14 22.64
CA ALA A 202 -4.03 19.57 22.40
C ALA A 202 -5.26 20.20 21.74
N ARG A 203 -5.89 19.49 20.78
CA ARG A 203 -7.16 19.90 20.19
C ARG A 203 -8.29 19.95 21.22
N GLY A 204 -8.39 18.94 22.08
CA GLY A 204 -9.39 18.87 23.16
C GLY A 204 -9.32 20.08 24.09
N VAL A 205 -8.12 20.47 24.51
CA VAL A 205 -7.91 21.67 25.35
C VAL A 205 -8.42 22.95 24.67
N LEU A 206 -8.22 23.11 23.36
CA LEU A 206 -8.74 24.25 22.61
C LEU A 206 -10.27 24.24 22.55
N VAL A 207 -10.88 23.07 22.33
CA VAL A 207 -12.34 22.89 22.31
C VAL A 207 -12.95 23.24 23.66
N ASP A 208 -12.38 22.72 24.76
CA ASP A 208 -12.88 22.97 26.11
C ASP A 208 -12.76 24.45 26.48
N ARG A 209 -11.64 25.09 26.14
CA ARG A 209 -11.45 26.52 26.38
C ARG A 209 -12.44 27.36 25.59
N LEU A 210 -12.68 27.03 24.32
CA LEU A 210 -13.65 27.71 23.48
C LEU A 210 -15.07 27.55 24.03
N ALA A 211 -15.45 26.35 24.47
CA ALA A 211 -16.74 26.11 25.12
C ALA A 211 -16.90 26.93 26.42
N GLY A 212 -15.84 27.03 27.22
CA GLY A 212 -15.80 27.87 28.41
C GLY A 212 -16.02 29.36 28.11
N LEU A 213 -15.34 29.90 27.09
CA LEU A 213 -15.56 31.28 26.65
C LEU A 213 -16.96 31.50 26.09
N GLN A 214 -17.51 30.55 25.33
CA GLN A 214 -18.90 30.61 24.86
C GLN A 214 -19.90 30.66 26.02
N ALA A 215 -19.68 29.89 27.08
CA ALA A 215 -20.51 29.93 28.28
C ALA A 215 -20.42 31.29 28.99
N GLN A 216 -19.21 31.84 29.15
CA GLN A 216 -19.00 33.18 29.71
C GLN A 216 -19.67 34.26 28.86
N ARG A 217 -19.55 34.16 27.53
CA ARG A 217 -20.14 35.10 26.58
C ARG A 217 -21.66 35.12 26.66
N ARG A 218 -22.30 33.97 26.86
CA ARG A 218 -23.77 33.84 27.06
C ARG A 218 -24.25 34.42 28.39
N ALA A 219 -23.38 34.47 29.40
CA ALA A 219 -23.71 35.08 30.69
C ALA A 219 -23.73 36.63 30.63
N ILE A 220 -23.08 37.24 29.63
CA ILE A 220 -23.08 38.69 29.43
C ILE A 220 -24.32 39.10 28.62
N GLY A 221 -25.30 39.71 29.30
CA GLY A 221 -26.54 40.20 28.68
C GLY A 221 -26.42 41.55 27.95
N GLU A 222 -25.34 42.31 28.15
CA GLU A 222 -25.15 43.60 27.49
C GLU A 222 -24.69 43.41 26.03
N LEU A 223 -25.54 43.79 25.08
CA LEU A 223 -25.32 43.62 23.64
C LEU A 223 -25.00 44.93 22.92
N ARG A 224 -25.10 46.09 23.59
CA ARG A 224 -24.83 47.38 22.97
C ARG A 224 -23.32 47.54 22.67
N PRO A 225 -22.94 48.19 21.55
CA PRO A 225 -21.54 48.46 21.23
C PRO A 225 -20.89 49.39 22.26
N VAL A 226 -19.60 49.17 22.57
CA VAL A 226 -18.84 50.00 23.54
C VAL A 226 -18.95 51.49 23.23
N ARG A 227 -18.85 51.89 21.95
CA ARG A 227 -19.00 53.29 21.51
C ARG A 227 -20.32 53.96 21.93
N VAL A 228 -21.41 53.19 22.00
CA VAL A 228 -22.73 53.71 22.42
C VAL A 228 -22.73 53.96 23.92
N LEU A 229 -22.18 53.01 24.68
CA LEU A 229 -22.07 53.10 26.14
C LEU A 229 -21.08 54.18 26.59
N GLU A 230 -20.01 54.41 25.82
CA GLU A 230 -19.07 55.52 26.05
C GLU A 230 -19.74 56.88 25.84
N ALA A 231 -20.60 57.01 24.82
CA ALA A 231 -21.40 58.21 24.62
C ALA A 231 -22.42 58.43 25.76
N GLU A 232 -23.07 57.36 26.24
CA GLU A 232 -23.94 57.42 27.43
C GLU A 232 -23.16 57.82 28.68
N LEU A 233 -21.94 57.30 28.86
CA LEU A 233 -21.05 57.68 29.95
C LEU A 233 -20.69 59.16 29.88
N GLN A 234 -20.30 59.67 28.71
CA GLN A 234 -20.00 61.10 28.52
C GLN A 234 -21.20 61.98 28.86
N ALA A 235 -22.40 61.59 28.43
CA ALA A 235 -23.64 62.29 28.78
C ALA A 235 -23.90 62.28 30.30
N ALA A 236 -23.71 61.12 30.95
CA ALA A 236 -23.84 60.99 32.41
C ALA A 236 -22.82 61.85 33.16
N GLN A 237 -21.58 61.95 32.67
CA GLN A 237 -20.54 62.80 33.27
C GLN A 237 -20.95 64.27 33.25
N ALA A 238 -21.58 64.74 32.17
CA ALA A 238 -22.09 66.10 32.09
C ALA A 238 -23.15 66.39 33.16
N THR A 239 -24.01 65.41 33.49
CA THR A 239 -25.03 65.55 34.56
C THR A 239 -24.42 65.61 35.97
N ALA A 240 -23.24 65.00 36.18
CA ALA A 240 -22.53 64.97 37.45
C ALA A 240 -21.52 66.14 37.63
N ALA A 241 -21.49 67.11 36.71
CA ALA A 241 -20.48 68.17 36.67
C ALA A 241 -20.34 68.96 37.98
N ALA A 242 -21.46 69.21 38.68
CA ALA A 242 -21.48 69.97 39.93
C ALA A 242 -20.69 69.30 41.08
N VAL A 243 -20.64 67.97 41.11
CA VAL A 243 -19.95 67.20 42.16
C VAL A 243 -18.64 66.57 41.68
N TRP A 244 -18.30 66.73 40.39
CA TRP A 244 -17.21 66.02 39.74
C TRP A 244 -15.84 66.23 40.41
N ARG A 245 -15.46 67.49 40.65
CA ARG A 245 -14.15 67.81 41.26
C ARG A 245 -14.07 67.34 42.72
N VAL A 246 -15.17 67.44 43.47
CA VAL A 246 -15.22 67.10 44.90
C VAL A 246 -15.19 65.59 45.13
N THR A 247 -15.70 64.80 44.17
CA THR A 247 -15.74 63.33 44.24
C THR A 247 -14.61 62.64 43.47
N ALA A 248 -13.60 63.41 43.02
CA ALA A 248 -12.54 62.95 42.14
C ALA A 248 -13.06 62.18 40.90
N GLY A 249 -14.12 62.71 40.27
CA GLY A 249 -14.77 62.08 39.11
C GLY A 249 -15.61 60.87 39.47
N CYS A 250 -16.40 60.96 40.56
CA CYS A 250 -17.24 59.87 41.07
C CYS A 250 -16.43 58.62 41.47
N LEU A 251 -15.21 58.80 42.00
CA LEU A 251 -14.38 57.72 42.55
C LEU A 251 -14.42 57.71 44.08
N ASP A 252 -14.57 58.88 44.71
CA ASP A 252 -14.66 59.04 46.15
C ASP A 252 -16.00 59.68 46.54
N ILE A 253 -16.95 58.84 46.97
CA ILE A 253 -18.33 59.23 47.25
C ILE A 253 -18.58 59.07 48.75
N THR A 254 -18.46 60.17 49.49
CA THR A 254 -18.63 60.20 50.95
C THR A 254 -19.97 60.79 51.41
N ARG A 255 -20.70 61.50 50.53
CA ARG A 255 -21.96 62.19 50.85
C ARG A 255 -23.12 61.65 50.02
N ALA A 256 -24.31 61.57 50.62
CA ALA A 256 -25.53 61.06 49.97
C ALA A 256 -25.91 61.82 48.68
N HIS A 257 -25.85 63.16 48.70
CA HIS A 257 -26.15 63.96 47.51
C HIS A 257 -25.17 63.70 46.35
N SER A 258 -23.89 63.51 46.66
CA SER A 258 -22.89 63.13 45.65
C SER A 258 -23.14 61.72 45.10
N ALA A 259 -23.63 60.79 45.94
CA ALA A 259 -23.96 59.44 45.51
C ALA A 259 -25.11 59.42 44.48
N GLU A 260 -26.15 60.22 44.73
CA GLU A 260 -27.28 60.37 43.80
C GLU A 260 -26.81 60.93 42.45
N ALA A 261 -26.05 62.03 42.46
CA ALA A 261 -25.53 62.66 41.24
C ALA A 261 -24.54 61.75 40.47
N CYS A 262 -23.78 60.90 41.16
CA CYS A 262 -22.81 59.99 40.55
C CYS A 262 -23.40 58.64 40.09
N SER A 263 -24.61 58.28 40.52
CA SER A 263 -25.24 56.98 40.20
C SER A 263 -25.30 56.68 38.69
N PRO A 264 -25.71 57.62 37.80
CA PRO A 264 -25.71 57.38 36.36
C PRO A 264 -24.31 57.13 35.79
N VAL A 265 -23.29 57.82 36.30
CA VAL A 265 -21.90 57.67 35.86
C VAL A 265 -21.35 56.30 36.25
N ILE A 266 -21.61 55.86 37.50
CA ILE A 266 -21.18 54.54 37.98
C ILE A 266 -21.82 53.44 37.15
N ARG A 267 -23.14 53.49 36.95
CA ARG A 267 -23.86 52.53 36.11
C ARG A 267 -23.33 52.50 34.68
N ALA A 268 -23.09 53.67 34.06
CA ALA A 268 -22.54 53.73 32.71
C ALA A 268 -21.12 53.14 32.63
N ARG A 269 -20.27 53.36 33.64
CA ARG A 269 -18.93 52.73 33.73
C ARG A 269 -19.02 51.21 33.84
N GLU A 270 -19.92 50.68 34.67
CA GLU A 270 -20.14 49.23 34.80
C GLU A 270 -20.57 48.60 33.47
N LEU A 271 -21.46 49.28 32.73
CA LEU A 271 -21.92 48.82 31.42
C LEU A 271 -20.79 48.85 30.39
N VAL A 272 -20.00 49.94 30.33
CA VAL A 272 -18.82 50.04 29.45
C VAL A 272 -17.83 48.91 29.76
N ALA A 273 -17.50 48.69 31.03
CA ALA A 273 -16.57 47.63 31.45
C ALA A 273 -17.09 46.22 31.08
N THR A 274 -18.40 46.00 31.23
CA THR A 274 -19.06 44.74 30.82
C THR A 274 -18.97 44.53 29.31
N ALA A 275 -19.23 45.56 28.51
CA ALA A 275 -19.13 45.49 27.05
C ALA A 275 -17.69 45.33 26.56
N GLN A 276 -16.71 45.97 27.20
CA GLN A 276 -15.29 45.75 26.89
C GLN A 276 -14.85 44.31 27.20
N THR A 277 -15.33 43.75 28.32
CA THR A 277 -15.07 42.34 28.68
C THR A 277 -15.65 41.39 27.64
N ARG A 278 -16.87 41.67 27.16
CA ARG A 278 -17.51 40.93 26.07
C ARG A 278 -16.67 40.95 24.80
N ASP A 279 -16.27 42.14 24.33
CA ASP A 279 -15.51 42.30 23.09
C ASP A 279 -14.14 41.58 23.18
N ARG A 280 -13.50 41.58 24.36
CA ARG A 280 -12.29 40.78 24.61
C ARG A 280 -12.56 39.27 24.51
N ILE A 281 -13.64 38.77 25.10
CA ILE A 281 -14.03 37.35 25.01
C ILE A 281 -14.28 36.96 23.55
N ASP A 282 -14.99 37.81 22.79
CA ASP A 282 -15.28 37.56 21.38
C ASP A 282 -13.98 37.47 20.56
N ALA A 283 -13.02 38.37 20.79
CA ALA A 283 -11.70 38.29 20.15
C ALA A 283 -10.90 37.03 20.52
N GLU A 284 -10.91 36.61 21.80
CA GLU A 284 -10.27 35.36 22.24
C GLU A 284 -10.95 34.13 21.59
N MET A 285 -12.28 34.14 21.44
CA MET A 285 -13.03 33.08 20.78
C MET A 285 -12.65 32.95 19.30
N ASP A 286 -12.54 34.06 18.58
CA ASP A 286 -12.13 34.08 17.16
C ASP A 286 -10.71 33.55 16.98
N GLU A 287 -9.79 33.96 17.87
CA GLU A 287 -8.41 33.46 17.86
C GLU A 287 -8.35 31.94 18.11
N LEU A 288 -9.08 31.44 19.12
CA LEU A 288 -9.12 30.01 19.42
C LEU A 288 -9.79 29.21 18.31
N ALA A 289 -10.85 29.75 17.69
CA ALA A 289 -11.51 29.12 16.55
C ALA A 289 -10.55 29.01 15.35
N ALA A 290 -9.77 30.05 15.07
CA ALA A 290 -8.74 30.02 14.03
C ALA A 290 -7.64 28.98 14.33
N ARG A 291 -7.14 28.93 15.57
CA ARG A 291 -6.16 27.91 16.00
C ARG A 291 -6.72 26.49 15.90
N LEU A 292 -7.99 26.30 16.27
CA LEU A 292 -8.68 25.01 16.18
C LEU A 292 -8.88 24.58 14.72
N ALA A 293 -9.19 25.51 13.83
CA ALA A 293 -9.31 25.26 12.39
C ALA A 293 -7.96 24.91 11.74
N ALA A 294 -6.86 25.50 12.22
CA ALA A 294 -5.50 25.18 11.78
C ALA A 294 -4.96 23.86 12.35
N SER A 295 -5.56 23.33 13.42
CA SER A 295 -5.10 22.11 14.08
C SER A 295 -5.53 20.85 13.32
N PRO A 296 -4.71 19.78 13.26
CA PRO A 296 -5.08 18.52 12.64
C PRO A 296 -6.42 17.99 13.16
N ALA A 297 -7.24 17.42 12.26
CA ALA A 297 -8.53 16.81 12.59
C ALA A 297 -8.37 15.40 13.20
N VAL A 298 -7.38 15.22 14.08
CA VAL A 298 -7.15 13.95 14.79
C VAL A 298 -7.95 14.00 16.08
N THR A 299 -8.98 13.15 16.18
CA THR A 299 -9.84 13.04 17.37
C THR A 299 -9.55 11.78 18.18
N VAL A 300 -8.82 10.82 17.61
CA VAL A 300 -8.52 9.51 18.20
C VAL A 300 -7.09 9.10 17.84
N ALA A 301 -6.38 8.50 18.79
CA ALA A 301 -4.99 8.05 18.60
C ALA A 301 -4.85 6.93 17.54
N ASP A 302 -5.74 5.94 17.52
CA ASP A 302 -5.79 4.87 16.50
C ASP A 302 -7.21 4.63 16.00
N PRO A 303 -7.68 5.36 14.96
CA PRO A 303 -9.03 5.22 14.44
C PRO A 303 -9.28 3.83 13.82
N GLN A 304 -8.24 3.16 13.31
CA GLN A 304 -8.39 1.82 12.73
C GLN A 304 -8.66 0.79 13.83
N ALA A 305 -7.90 0.84 14.92
CA ALA A 305 -8.10 -0.05 16.07
C ALA A 305 -9.48 0.17 16.71
N GLN A 306 -9.91 1.42 16.86
CA GLN A 306 -11.24 1.73 17.39
C GLN A 306 -12.36 1.21 16.48
N THR A 307 -12.29 1.50 15.17
CA THR A 307 -13.32 1.06 14.22
C THR A 307 -13.42 -0.47 14.16
N ALA A 308 -12.28 -1.16 14.13
CA ALA A 308 -12.25 -2.62 14.13
C ALA A 308 -12.81 -3.22 15.42
N ALA A 309 -12.52 -2.61 16.57
CA ALA A 309 -13.06 -3.02 17.87
C ALA A 309 -14.59 -2.84 17.93
N GLU A 310 -15.11 -1.72 17.44
CA GLU A 310 -16.55 -1.46 17.35
C GLU A 310 -17.25 -2.47 16.42
N MET A 311 -16.68 -2.73 15.24
CA MET A 311 -17.20 -3.73 14.30
C MET A 311 -17.22 -5.14 14.89
N LEU A 312 -16.12 -5.56 15.54
CA LEU A 312 -16.06 -6.88 16.18
C LEU A 312 -16.98 -6.97 17.38
N SER A 313 -17.16 -5.89 18.14
CA SER A 313 -18.10 -5.85 19.25
C SER A 313 -19.54 -6.02 18.76
N TRP A 314 -19.88 -5.33 17.67
CA TRP A 314 -21.18 -5.47 17.01
C TRP A 314 -21.41 -6.89 16.47
N LEU A 315 -20.42 -7.48 15.81
CA LEU A 315 -20.52 -8.84 15.23
C LEU A 315 -20.62 -9.94 16.30
N THR A 316 -19.87 -9.82 17.40
CA THR A 316 -19.75 -10.87 18.41
C THR A 316 -20.74 -10.72 19.57
N GLY A 317 -21.36 -9.54 19.72
CA GLY A 317 -22.17 -9.19 20.88
C GLY A 317 -21.36 -9.08 22.19
N ARG A 318 -20.02 -9.01 22.11
CA ARG A 318 -19.11 -8.92 23.26
C ARG A 318 -18.25 -7.66 23.15
N PRO A 319 -17.92 -6.98 24.25
CA PRO A 319 -17.02 -5.84 24.19
C PRO A 319 -15.62 -6.29 23.74
N VAL A 320 -15.14 -5.71 22.65
CA VAL A 320 -13.75 -5.81 22.17
C VAL A 320 -13.14 -4.43 22.32
N LEU A 321 -11.95 -4.35 22.93
CA LEU A 321 -11.28 -3.06 23.15
C LEU A 321 -10.36 -2.76 21.96
N ALA A 322 -10.15 -1.48 21.65
CA ALA A 322 -9.16 -1.04 20.66
C ALA A 322 -7.74 -1.56 21.01
N HIS A 323 -7.45 -1.72 22.29
CA HIS A 323 -6.22 -2.31 22.78
C HIS A 323 -6.02 -3.76 22.29
N ASP A 324 -7.08 -4.57 22.28
CA ASP A 324 -7.02 -5.96 21.82
C ASP A 324 -6.72 -6.06 20.32
N ILE A 325 -7.26 -5.12 19.54
CA ILE A 325 -6.94 -4.99 18.11
C ILE A 325 -5.48 -4.58 17.92
N GLY A 326 -4.99 -3.65 18.74
CA GLY A 326 -3.59 -3.25 18.77
C GLY A 326 -2.65 -4.44 19.01
N LEU A 327 -2.94 -5.26 20.03
CA LEU A 327 -2.20 -6.49 20.33
C LEU A 327 -2.28 -7.52 19.20
N THR A 328 -3.47 -7.69 18.60
CA THR A 328 -3.66 -8.63 17.47
C THR A 328 -2.85 -8.20 16.25
N ARG A 329 -2.85 -6.90 15.93
CA ARG A 329 -2.04 -6.33 14.85
C ARG A 329 -0.55 -6.50 15.13
N LEU A 330 -0.12 -6.22 16.36
CA LEU A 330 1.26 -6.41 16.80
C LEU A 330 1.68 -7.88 16.65
N LEU A 331 0.86 -8.82 17.09
CA LEU A 331 1.11 -10.25 16.94
C LEU A 331 1.22 -10.65 15.46
N GLY A 332 0.31 -10.18 14.61
CA GLY A 332 0.34 -10.46 13.17
C GLY A 332 1.61 -9.94 12.49
N MET A 333 2.01 -8.69 12.78
CA MET A 333 3.21 -8.08 12.21
C MET A 333 4.50 -8.76 12.67
N THR A 334 4.52 -9.32 13.88
CA THR A 334 5.73 -9.94 14.48
C THR A 334 5.90 -11.40 14.09
N LEU A 335 4.80 -12.13 13.90
CA LEU A 335 4.83 -13.54 13.49
C LEU A 335 4.99 -13.73 11.98
N LEU A 336 4.47 -12.82 11.15
CA LEU A 336 4.47 -12.99 9.70
C LEU A 336 5.89 -13.17 9.10
N PRO A 337 6.93 -12.41 9.52
CA PRO A 337 8.30 -12.63 9.08
C PRO A 337 8.83 -14.04 9.38
N GLN A 338 8.42 -14.64 10.50
CA GLN A 338 8.89 -15.96 10.94
C GLN A 338 8.37 -17.10 10.05
N MET A 339 7.29 -16.85 9.32
CA MET A 339 6.71 -17.83 8.40
C MET A 339 7.53 -17.99 7.13
N ALA A 340 8.48 -17.08 6.83
CA ALA A 340 9.26 -17.13 5.59
C ALA A 340 10.01 -18.45 5.40
N GLY A 341 10.70 -18.94 6.44
CA GLY A 341 11.43 -20.22 6.38
C GLY A 341 10.50 -21.42 6.13
N LEU A 342 9.30 -21.40 6.71
CA LEU A 342 8.28 -22.44 6.51
C LEU A 342 7.64 -22.36 5.11
N VAL A 343 7.46 -21.16 4.57
CA VAL A 343 6.98 -20.95 3.19
C VAL A 343 8.01 -21.45 2.19
N LEU A 344 9.30 -21.16 2.40
CA LEU A 344 10.39 -21.68 1.56
C LEU A 344 10.51 -23.20 1.64
N LEU A 345 10.36 -23.76 2.84
CA LEU A 345 10.28 -25.20 3.05
C LEU A 345 9.16 -25.83 2.21
N MET A 346 7.95 -25.25 2.26
CA MET A 346 6.80 -25.72 1.49
C MET A 346 7.05 -25.60 -0.02
N ALA A 347 7.60 -24.47 -0.48
CA ALA A 347 7.95 -24.25 -1.87
C ALA A 347 8.96 -25.31 -2.37
N SER A 348 9.96 -25.65 -1.56
CA SER A 348 10.95 -26.68 -1.89
C SER A 348 10.32 -28.08 -1.99
N ALA A 349 9.37 -28.39 -1.11
CA ALA A 349 8.65 -29.67 -1.13
C ALA A 349 7.77 -29.79 -2.38
N LEU A 350 7.00 -28.74 -2.71
CA LEU A 350 6.18 -28.69 -3.92
C LEU A 350 7.01 -28.80 -5.19
N TRP A 351 8.17 -28.14 -5.23
CA TRP A 351 9.09 -28.21 -6.36
C TRP A 351 9.59 -29.65 -6.61
N GLN A 352 9.89 -30.40 -5.54
CA GLN A 352 10.33 -31.79 -5.64
C GLN A 352 9.21 -32.72 -6.14
N ILE A 353 7.98 -32.53 -5.67
CA ILE A 353 6.81 -33.28 -6.13
C ILE A 353 6.62 -33.06 -7.64
N GLY A 354 6.60 -31.80 -8.07
CA GLY A 354 6.53 -31.44 -9.50
C GLY A 354 7.76 -31.84 -10.31
N ARG A 355 8.86 -32.27 -9.69
CA ARG A 355 9.99 -32.89 -10.40
C ARG A 355 9.75 -34.38 -10.64
N MET A 356 9.26 -35.10 -9.64
CA MET A 356 8.99 -36.54 -9.72
C MET A 356 7.88 -36.86 -10.72
N GLU A 357 6.79 -36.09 -10.74
CA GLU A 357 5.67 -36.30 -11.68
C GLU A 357 6.11 -36.16 -13.15
N CYS A 358 7.03 -35.23 -13.43
CA CYS A 358 7.58 -35.05 -14.78
C CYS A 358 8.56 -36.13 -15.19
N GLN A 359 9.21 -36.80 -14.23
CA GLN A 359 10.11 -37.92 -14.52
C GLN A 359 9.36 -39.23 -14.70
N ALA A 360 8.21 -39.38 -14.04
CA ALA A 360 7.36 -40.56 -14.15
C ALA A 360 6.49 -40.58 -15.43
N SER A 361 6.32 -39.42 -16.06
CA SER A 361 5.49 -39.25 -17.26
C SER A 361 6.29 -39.50 -18.52
#